data_AF-A0A974P541-F1
#
_entry.id   AF-A0A974P541-F1
#
_cell.length_a   1.000
_cell.length_b   1.000
_cell.length_c   1.000
_cell.angle_alpha   90.00
_cell.angle_beta   90.00
_cell.angle_gamma   90.00
#
_symmetry.space_group_name_H-M   'P 1'
#
loop_
_entity.id
_entity.type
_entity.pdbx_description
1 polymer ?
#
loop_
_entity_poly.entity_id
_entity_poly.type
_entity_poly.pdbx_seq_one_letter_code
_entity_poly.pdbx_strand_id
1 'polypeptide(L)'
;MTGAWTLEVDGRVVAEGSLLRLPTAPGATESVALDLPRPEIEAGQEAFLMVRFALAQATAWAQAGHELAWALLPVSLPVKASPPPERLTGTLVLAETDETVRVSGDGFEVVFSKATGTLERYLWRNHPLVLEGPRLQVWRGATDNDGIKGWSNQDTKPLGRWLAAGLDALVPGAAKIEVAEAAGSVVVTVQQTWASAHLAEAITHRQDYRVTPMAGWP
;
A
#
# COMPACT_ATOMS: atom_id res chain seq x y z
N MET A 1 -13.22 21.46 27.89
CA MET A 1 -12.87 20.47 26.86
C MET A 1 -13.70 19.23 27.09
N THR A 2 -14.15 18.58 26.04
CA THR A 2 -14.70 17.22 26.05
C THR A 2 -13.67 16.29 25.43
N GLY A 3 -13.60 15.04 25.89
CA GLY A 3 -12.78 14.01 25.27
C GLY A 3 -13.64 12.83 24.85
N ALA A 4 -13.23 12.13 23.80
CA ALA A 4 -13.88 10.91 23.32
C ALA A 4 -12.84 9.96 22.74
N TRP A 5 -13.20 8.68 22.64
CA TRP A 5 -12.37 7.66 22.02
C TRP A 5 -13.20 6.74 21.12
N THR A 6 -12.56 6.22 20.08
CA THR A 6 -13.08 5.15 19.21
C THR A 6 -12.04 4.03 19.13
N LEU A 7 -12.49 2.78 19.27
CA LEU A 7 -11.72 1.59 18.93
C LEU A 7 -12.11 1.17 17.52
N GLU A 8 -11.13 1.07 16.64
CA GLU A 8 -11.32 0.78 15.22
C GLU A 8 -10.58 -0.50 14.84
N VAL A 9 -11.21 -1.34 14.02
CA VAL A 9 -10.60 -2.51 13.38
C VAL A 9 -10.69 -2.32 11.88
N ASP A 10 -9.54 -2.27 11.19
CA ASP A 10 -9.41 -1.92 9.76
C ASP A 10 -10.19 -0.64 9.37
N GLY A 11 -10.16 0.37 10.26
CA GLY A 11 -10.84 1.65 10.09
C GLY A 11 -12.35 1.62 10.34
N ARG A 12 -12.93 0.49 10.78
CA ARG A 12 -14.33 0.40 11.21
C ARG A 12 -14.42 0.54 12.72
N VAL A 13 -15.23 1.49 13.19
CA VAL A 13 -15.51 1.67 14.62
C VAL A 13 -16.22 0.43 15.15
N VAL A 14 -15.61 -0.25 16.12
CA VAL A 14 -16.18 -1.42 16.82
C VAL A 14 -16.64 -1.07 18.23
N ALA A 15 -16.13 0.02 18.79
CA ALA A 15 -16.58 0.58 20.05
C ALA A 15 -16.22 2.06 20.15
N GLU A 16 -16.97 2.80 20.96
CA GLU A 16 -16.72 4.21 21.22
C GLU A 16 -17.12 4.58 22.65
N GLY A 17 -16.58 5.69 23.14
CA GLY A 17 -16.92 6.19 24.46
C GLY A 17 -16.50 7.64 24.66
N SER A 18 -17.06 8.27 25.69
CA SER A 18 -16.65 9.60 26.14
C SER A 18 -15.61 9.49 27.25
N LEU A 19 -14.66 10.42 27.25
CA LEU A 19 -13.77 10.64 28.38
C LEU A 19 -14.45 11.58 29.37
N LEU A 20 -14.32 11.28 30.67
CA LEU A 20 -14.73 12.20 31.71
C LEU A 20 -13.97 13.53 31.60
N ARG A 21 -14.51 14.59 32.19
CA ARG A 21 -13.81 15.87 32.27
C ARG A 21 -12.47 15.66 32.99
N LEU A 22 -11.38 15.90 32.28
CA LEU A 22 -10.00 15.79 32.73
C LEU A 22 -9.55 17.12 33.35
N PRO A 23 -9.40 17.24 34.69
CA PRO A 23 -9.02 18.48 35.35
C PRO A 23 -7.49 18.68 35.43
N THR A 24 -6.73 18.23 34.43
CA THR A 24 -5.28 18.44 34.35
C THR A 24 -4.93 19.93 34.30
N ALA A 25 -4.05 20.34 35.21
CA ALA A 25 -3.48 21.68 35.24
C ALA A 25 -2.44 21.89 34.13
N PRO A 26 -2.14 23.13 33.72
CA PRO A 26 -1.09 23.41 32.74
C PRO A 26 0.26 22.78 33.11
N GLY A 27 0.86 22.06 32.19
CA GLY A 27 2.15 21.37 32.37
C GLY A 27 2.11 20.11 33.24
N ALA A 28 0.94 19.72 33.76
CA ALA A 28 0.77 18.48 34.52
C ALA A 28 0.34 17.31 33.62
N THR A 29 0.36 16.11 34.19
CA THR A 29 -0.03 14.86 33.53
C THR A 29 -1.03 14.11 34.42
N GLU A 30 -2.05 13.51 33.82
CA GLU A 30 -2.94 12.56 34.48
C GLU A 30 -3.00 11.23 33.72
N SER A 31 -3.27 10.14 34.45
CA SER A 31 -3.47 8.81 33.87
C SER A 31 -4.96 8.51 33.80
N VAL A 32 -5.46 8.19 32.61
CA VAL A 32 -6.86 7.82 32.39
C VAL A 32 -6.94 6.35 32.06
N ALA A 33 -7.59 5.57 32.93
CA ALA A 33 -7.89 4.18 32.65
C ALA A 33 -9.12 4.11 31.74
N LEU A 34 -8.98 3.42 30.60
CA LEU A 34 -10.08 3.15 29.69
C LEU A 34 -10.43 1.67 29.76
N ASP A 35 -11.68 1.37 30.08
CA ASP A 35 -12.21 0.02 29.97
C ASP A 35 -12.60 -0.22 28.52
N LEU A 36 -11.64 -0.71 27.74
CA LEU A 36 -11.81 -0.97 26.32
C LEU A 36 -12.33 -2.40 26.11
N PRO A 37 -13.34 -2.60 25.26
CA PRO A 37 -13.70 -3.94 24.84
C PRO A 37 -12.51 -4.59 24.12
N ARG A 38 -12.37 -5.89 24.29
CA ARG A 38 -11.29 -6.68 23.69
C ARG A 38 -11.85 -7.74 22.76
N PRO A 39 -12.52 -7.35 21.65
CA PRO A 39 -13.09 -8.32 20.73
C PRO A 39 -11.96 -9.13 20.06
N GLU A 40 -12.26 -10.38 19.74
CA GLU A 40 -11.40 -11.17 18.87
C GLU A 40 -11.48 -10.63 17.44
N ILE A 41 -10.32 -10.41 16.83
CA ILE A 41 -10.19 -9.97 15.43
C ILE A 41 -9.69 -11.11 14.54
N GLU A 42 -9.96 -11.02 13.23
CA GLU A 42 -9.45 -11.99 12.27
C GLU A 42 -7.93 -11.79 12.05
N ALA A 43 -7.26 -12.85 11.60
CA ALA A 43 -5.84 -12.78 11.30
C ALA A 43 -5.54 -11.77 10.17
N GLY A 44 -4.59 -10.87 10.42
CA GLY A 44 -4.20 -9.82 9.49
C GLY A 44 -4.97 -8.51 9.64
N GLN A 45 -5.99 -8.46 10.50
CA GLN A 45 -6.65 -7.21 10.84
C GLN A 45 -5.80 -6.37 11.81
N GLU A 46 -5.93 -5.05 11.70
CA GLU A 46 -5.25 -4.10 12.59
C GLU A 46 -6.27 -3.36 13.45
N ALA A 47 -5.92 -3.12 14.71
CA ALA A 47 -6.75 -2.40 15.65
C ALA A 47 -6.07 -1.13 16.18
N PHE A 48 -6.82 -0.04 16.24
CA PHE A 48 -6.34 1.25 16.72
C PHE A 48 -7.34 1.91 17.68
N LEU A 49 -6.82 2.55 18.72
CA LEU A 49 -7.56 3.47 19.57
C LEU A 49 -7.29 4.90 19.11
N MET A 50 -8.34 5.58 18.68
CA MET A 50 -8.30 7.00 18.37
C MET A 50 -8.90 7.79 19.52
N VAL A 51 -8.13 8.73 20.08
CA VAL A 51 -8.56 9.61 21.17
C VAL A 51 -8.61 11.03 20.65
N ARG A 52 -9.71 11.74 20.90
CA ARG A 52 -9.95 13.11 20.43
C ARG A 52 -10.41 14.00 21.56
N PHE A 53 -10.03 15.28 21.47
CA PHE A 53 -10.42 16.30 22.41
C PHE A 53 -10.94 17.53 21.69
N ALA A 54 -12.06 18.08 22.17
CA ALA A 54 -12.73 19.21 21.55
C ALA A 54 -13.17 20.28 22.56
N LEU A 55 -13.45 21.48 22.08
CA LEU A 55 -14.05 22.54 22.88
C LEU A 55 -15.43 22.10 23.40
N ALA A 56 -15.64 22.22 24.71
CA ALA A 56 -16.93 21.88 25.32
C ALA A 56 -18.00 22.97 25.08
N GLN A 57 -17.56 24.21 24.86
CA GLN A 57 -18.39 25.38 24.64
C GLN A 57 -17.72 26.26 23.59
N ALA A 58 -18.49 27.11 22.91
CA ALA A 58 -17.95 28.07 21.97
C ALA A 58 -17.04 29.09 22.67
N THR A 59 -16.03 29.57 21.95
CA THR A 59 -15.13 30.64 22.35
C THR A 59 -15.19 31.75 21.29
N ALA A 60 -14.41 32.82 21.47
CA ALA A 60 -14.35 33.92 20.51
C ALA A 60 -13.82 33.51 19.12
N TRP A 61 -13.10 32.39 19.01
CA TRP A 61 -12.40 31.99 17.78
C TRP A 61 -12.90 30.67 17.18
N ALA A 62 -13.67 29.87 17.92
CA ALA A 62 -14.22 28.62 17.45
C ALA A 62 -15.52 28.22 18.17
N GLN A 63 -16.34 27.43 17.49
CA GLN A 63 -17.58 26.89 18.04
C GLN A 63 -17.33 25.74 19.02
N ALA A 64 -18.36 25.41 19.83
CA ALA A 64 -18.36 24.18 20.59
C ALA A 64 -18.18 22.97 19.65
N GLY A 65 -17.42 21.97 20.08
CA GLY A 65 -17.09 20.79 19.26
C GLY A 65 -15.87 20.94 18.35
N HIS A 66 -15.23 22.11 18.27
CA HIS A 66 -13.98 22.27 17.54
C HIS A 66 -12.86 21.39 18.12
N GLU A 67 -12.23 20.55 17.29
CA GLU A 67 -11.16 19.64 17.70
C GLU A 67 -9.87 20.41 18.04
N LEU A 68 -9.30 20.09 19.20
CA LEU A 68 -8.10 20.72 19.73
C LEU A 68 -6.88 19.80 19.61
N ALA A 69 -7.08 18.51 19.81
CA ALA A 69 -6.02 17.51 19.82
C ALA A 69 -6.59 16.12 19.54
N TRP A 70 -5.77 15.27 18.94
CA TRP A 70 -6.08 13.86 18.75
C TRP A 70 -4.80 13.02 18.80
N ALA A 71 -4.96 11.72 19.06
CA ALA A 71 -3.91 10.73 19.00
C ALA A 71 -4.46 9.38 18.52
N LEU A 72 -3.72 8.71 17.64
CA LEU A 72 -4.02 7.35 17.18
C LEU A 72 -2.97 6.39 17.77
N LEU A 73 -3.42 5.34 18.44
CA LEU A 73 -2.57 4.39 19.15
C LEU A 73 -2.87 2.97 18.66
N PRO A 74 -1.87 2.18 18.21
CA PRO A 74 -2.09 0.78 17.89
C PRO A 74 -2.46 -0.01 19.16
N VAL A 75 -3.42 -0.93 19.05
CA VAL A 75 -3.88 -1.77 20.17
C VAL A 75 -3.77 -3.24 19.79
N SER A 76 -3.15 -4.03 20.66
CA SER A 76 -3.17 -5.49 20.53
C SER A 76 -4.50 -6.04 21.04
N LEU A 77 -5.27 -6.64 20.13
CA LEU A 77 -6.47 -7.40 20.44
C LEU A 77 -6.19 -8.91 20.25
N PRO A 78 -6.99 -9.78 20.90
CA PRO A 78 -6.92 -11.22 20.65
C PRO A 78 -7.17 -11.52 19.16
N VAL A 79 -6.34 -12.37 18.56
CA VAL A 79 -6.45 -12.74 17.14
C VAL A 79 -6.96 -14.17 17.05
N LYS A 80 -7.99 -14.40 16.23
CA LYS A 80 -8.47 -15.75 15.92
C LYS A 80 -7.40 -16.54 15.18
N ALA A 81 -7.38 -17.84 15.40
CA ALA A 81 -6.54 -18.72 14.61
C ALA A 81 -6.93 -18.61 13.12
N SER A 82 -5.95 -18.40 12.26
CA SER A 82 -6.20 -18.37 10.81
C SER A 82 -6.83 -19.69 10.37
N PRO A 83 -7.85 -19.67 9.50
CA PRO A 83 -8.27 -20.89 8.84
C PRO A 83 -7.10 -21.48 8.03
N PRO A 84 -7.08 -22.80 7.80
CA PRO A 84 -6.12 -23.39 6.89
C PRO A 84 -6.21 -22.71 5.52
N PRO A 85 -5.09 -22.59 4.78
CA PRO A 85 -5.09 -21.95 3.47
C PRO A 85 -6.15 -22.59 2.58
N GLU A 86 -6.95 -21.73 1.95
CA GLU A 86 -8.03 -22.18 1.09
C GLU A 86 -7.46 -22.99 -0.07
N ARG A 87 -8.10 -24.13 -0.36
CA ARG A 87 -7.63 -24.99 -1.44
C ARG A 87 -7.97 -24.32 -2.76
N LEU A 88 -6.94 -24.03 -3.58
CA LEU A 88 -7.13 -23.49 -4.91
C LEU A 88 -8.03 -24.43 -5.73
N THR A 89 -9.13 -23.89 -6.23
CA THR A 89 -10.10 -24.60 -7.06
C THR A 89 -10.08 -24.05 -8.47
N GLY A 90 -9.99 -24.92 -9.47
CA GLY A 90 -9.91 -24.54 -10.88
C GLY A 90 -8.56 -24.84 -11.51
N THR A 91 -8.47 -24.59 -12.81
CA THR A 91 -7.30 -24.91 -13.62
C THR A 91 -6.81 -23.64 -14.31
N LEU A 92 -5.49 -23.45 -14.33
CA LEU A 92 -4.85 -22.43 -15.15
C LEU A 92 -4.39 -23.06 -16.46
N VAL A 93 -4.43 -22.29 -17.54
CA VAL A 93 -3.82 -22.63 -18.82
C VAL A 93 -2.64 -21.71 -19.03
N LEU A 94 -1.44 -22.30 -19.09
CA LEU A 94 -0.20 -21.61 -19.44
C LEU A 94 0.06 -21.82 -20.95
N ALA A 95 0.28 -20.72 -21.66
CA ALA A 95 0.73 -20.73 -23.05
C ALA A 95 1.94 -19.81 -23.19
N GLU A 96 3.07 -20.37 -23.61
CA GLU A 96 4.32 -19.65 -23.79
C GLU A 96 4.74 -19.64 -25.27
N THR A 97 5.22 -18.49 -25.72
CA THR A 97 5.75 -18.23 -27.07
C THR A 97 7.10 -17.53 -26.93
N ASP A 98 7.79 -17.26 -28.05
CA ASP A 98 9.02 -16.47 -28.03
C ASP A 98 8.75 -15.01 -27.61
N GLU A 99 7.55 -14.52 -27.85
CA GLU A 99 7.15 -13.13 -27.60
C GLU A 99 6.43 -12.93 -26.26
N THR A 100 5.66 -13.92 -25.80
CA THR A 100 4.73 -13.75 -24.67
C THR A 100 4.64 -14.96 -23.74
N VAL A 101 4.30 -14.68 -22.48
CA VAL A 101 3.79 -15.66 -21.51
C VAL A 101 2.33 -15.31 -21.22
N ARG A 102 1.41 -16.22 -21.51
CA ARG A 102 -0.03 -16.06 -21.26
C ARG A 102 -0.47 -17.05 -20.20
N VAL A 103 -1.18 -16.55 -19.18
CA VAL A 103 -1.85 -17.37 -18.18
C VAL A 103 -3.33 -17.02 -18.18
N SER A 104 -4.19 -18.01 -18.36
CA SER A 104 -5.64 -17.84 -18.31
C SER A 104 -6.30 -18.77 -17.30
N GLY A 105 -7.44 -18.34 -16.79
CA GLY A 105 -8.27 -19.10 -15.85
C GLY A 105 -9.75 -18.74 -16.02
N ASP A 106 -10.57 -19.02 -15.02
CA ASP A 106 -12.00 -18.74 -15.08
C ASP A 106 -12.28 -17.23 -15.18
N GLY A 107 -12.70 -16.80 -16.38
CA GLY A 107 -13.05 -15.42 -16.65
C GLY A 107 -11.88 -14.44 -16.74
N PHE A 108 -10.62 -14.88 -16.67
CA PHE A 108 -9.47 -13.97 -16.74
C PHE A 108 -8.35 -14.44 -17.66
N GLU A 109 -7.58 -13.47 -18.15
CA GLU A 109 -6.35 -13.70 -18.91
C GLU A 109 -5.32 -12.63 -18.56
N VAL A 110 -4.09 -13.05 -18.28
CA VAL A 110 -2.93 -12.17 -18.13
C VAL A 110 -1.88 -12.53 -19.18
N VAL A 111 -1.29 -11.52 -19.82
CA VAL A 111 -0.22 -11.69 -20.81
C VAL A 111 0.96 -10.81 -20.46
N PHE A 112 2.13 -11.43 -20.41
CA PHE A 112 3.42 -10.78 -20.22
C PHE A 112 4.17 -10.76 -21.53
N SER A 113 4.71 -9.60 -21.87
CA SER A 113 5.59 -9.39 -23.01
C SER A 113 7.03 -9.73 -22.63
N LYS A 114 7.65 -10.70 -23.31
CA LYS A 114 9.08 -11.02 -23.14
C LYS A 114 9.98 -9.91 -23.67
N ALA A 115 9.53 -9.17 -24.69
CA ALA A 115 10.28 -8.06 -25.26
C ALA A 115 10.37 -6.87 -24.30
N THR A 116 9.27 -6.50 -23.66
CA THR A 116 9.23 -5.31 -22.77
C THR A 116 9.42 -5.64 -21.30
N GLY A 117 9.26 -6.91 -20.89
CA GLY A 117 9.27 -7.29 -19.48
C GLY A 117 8.08 -6.75 -18.69
N THR A 118 6.92 -6.61 -19.32
CA THR A 118 5.75 -6.05 -18.63
C THR A 118 4.51 -6.90 -18.85
N LEU A 119 3.58 -6.81 -17.90
CA LEU A 119 2.20 -7.26 -18.10
C LEU A 119 1.56 -6.32 -19.12
N GLU A 120 1.40 -6.78 -20.35
CA GLU A 120 0.84 -5.99 -21.46
C GLU A 120 -0.68 -6.12 -21.55
N ARG A 121 -1.25 -7.15 -20.91
CA ARG A 121 -2.69 -7.37 -20.91
C ARG A 121 -3.15 -8.05 -19.63
N TYR A 122 -4.25 -7.55 -19.09
CA TYR A 122 -5.04 -8.20 -18.06
C TYR A 122 -6.52 -8.02 -18.41
N LEU A 123 -7.19 -9.11 -18.76
CA LEU A 123 -8.62 -9.15 -19.03
C LEU A 123 -9.35 -9.79 -17.86
N TRP A 124 -10.50 -9.21 -17.50
CA TRP A 124 -11.51 -9.83 -16.64
C TRP A 124 -12.86 -9.82 -17.37
N ARG A 125 -13.41 -10.99 -17.67
CA ARG A 125 -14.66 -11.19 -18.44
C ARG A 125 -14.66 -10.38 -19.74
N ASN A 126 -13.55 -10.44 -20.47
CA ASN A 126 -13.28 -9.68 -21.70
C ASN A 126 -13.19 -8.14 -21.52
N HIS A 127 -13.18 -7.63 -20.29
CA HIS A 127 -12.90 -6.22 -20.01
C HIS A 127 -11.42 -6.03 -19.69
N PRO A 128 -10.69 -5.17 -20.45
CA PRO A 128 -9.32 -4.84 -20.13
C PRO A 128 -9.24 -4.03 -18.84
N LEU A 129 -8.44 -4.52 -17.89
CA LEU A 129 -8.18 -3.86 -16.61
C LEU A 129 -6.90 -3.04 -16.59
N VAL A 130 -5.94 -3.39 -17.45
CA VAL A 130 -4.66 -2.69 -17.59
C VAL A 130 -4.40 -2.40 -19.06
N LEU A 131 -3.76 -1.26 -19.32
CA LEU A 131 -3.24 -0.91 -20.65
C LEU A 131 -1.80 -1.39 -20.81
N GLU A 132 -0.98 -1.28 -19.76
CA GLU A 132 0.39 -1.80 -19.66
C GLU A 132 0.88 -1.76 -18.20
N GLY A 133 1.92 -2.53 -17.90
CA GLY A 133 2.60 -2.50 -16.59
C GLY A 133 1.95 -3.40 -15.54
N PRO A 134 2.39 -3.36 -14.27
CA PRO A 134 3.16 -2.28 -13.63
C PRO A 134 4.62 -2.20 -14.07
N ARG A 135 5.19 -0.99 -14.00
CA ARG A 135 6.61 -0.71 -14.26
C ARG A 135 7.28 -0.16 -13.00
N LEU A 136 8.61 -0.23 -12.94
CA LEU A 136 9.36 0.43 -11.88
C LEU A 136 9.10 1.94 -11.94
N GLN A 137 8.69 2.52 -10.81
CA GLN A 137 8.60 3.97 -10.65
C GLN A 137 9.31 4.37 -9.36
N VAL A 138 10.50 4.96 -9.49
CA VAL A 138 11.31 5.47 -8.37
C VAL A 138 11.37 7.00 -8.36
N TRP A 139 10.64 7.64 -9.28
CA TRP A 139 10.50 9.08 -9.38
C TRP A 139 9.10 9.54 -8.95
N ARG A 140 9.03 10.74 -8.38
CA ARG A 140 7.77 11.42 -8.05
C ARG A 140 7.84 12.88 -8.48
N GLY A 141 6.68 13.50 -8.66
CA GLY A 141 6.61 14.96 -8.81
C GLY A 141 7.20 15.65 -7.58
N ALA A 142 8.28 16.41 -7.77
CA ALA A 142 9.00 17.05 -6.67
C ALA A 142 8.20 18.18 -6.01
N THR A 143 8.30 18.26 -4.69
CA THR A 143 7.81 19.34 -3.84
C THR A 143 8.90 20.39 -3.59
N ASP A 144 8.55 21.58 -3.11
CA ASP A 144 9.54 22.61 -2.78
C ASP A 144 10.54 22.17 -1.69
N ASN A 145 10.15 21.24 -0.81
CA ASN A 145 11.05 20.63 0.17
C ASN A 145 12.15 19.80 -0.50
N ASP A 146 11.82 19.12 -1.59
CA ASP A 146 12.78 18.36 -2.41
C ASP A 146 13.67 19.32 -3.22
N GLY A 147 13.15 20.49 -3.60
CA GLY A 147 13.86 21.58 -4.28
C GLY A 147 12.89 22.48 -5.04
N ILE A 148 13.10 23.80 -4.99
CA ILE A 148 12.20 24.77 -5.61
C ILE A 148 12.47 24.81 -7.12
N LYS A 149 11.44 24.52 -7.93
CA LYS A 149 11.58 24.52 -9.39
C LYS A 149 11.91 25.93 -9.89
N GLY A 150 12.91 26.04 -10.77
CA GLY A 150 13.34 27.30 -11.37
C GLY A 150 14.36 28.10 -10.54
N TRP A 151 14.83 27.58 -9.40
CA TRP A 151 15.90 28.19 -8.60
C TRP A 151 17.22 27.43 -8.77
N SER A 152 18.33 28.15 -8.93
CA SER A 152 19.68 27.58 -9.09
C SER A 152 20.34 27.22 -7.75
N ASN A 153 21.49 26.53 -7.81
CA ASN A 153 22.34 26.16 -6.66
C ASN A 153 21.65 25.25 -5.62
N GLN A 154 20.83 24.31 -6.07
CA GLN A 154 20.10 23.36 -5.21
C GLN A 154 20.59 21.91 -5.34
N ASP A 155 21.83 21.70 -5.80
CA ASP A 155 22.39 20.36 -6.05
C ASP A 155 22.50 19.50 -4.79
N THR A 156 22.49 20.12 -3.61
CA THR A 156 22.50 19.42 -2.32
C THR A 156 21.12 18.95 -1.87
N LYS A 157 20.04 19.47 -2.47
CA LYS A 157 18.66 19.09 -2.18
C LYS A 157 18.27 17.79 -2.88
N PRO A 158 17.25 17.05 -2.39
CA PRO A 158 16.82 15.80 -2.98
C PRO A 158 16.59 15.86 -4.50
N LEU A 159 15.85 16.87 -4.99
CA LEU A 159 15.57 17.05 -6.42
C LEU A 159 16.84 17.18 -7.25
N GLY A 160 17.78 18.04 -6.84
CA GLY A 160 19.05 18.20 -7.53
C GLY A 160 19.85 16.89 -7.62
N ARG A 161 19.92 16.15 -6.51
CA ARG A 161 20.59 14.84 -6.47
C ARG A 161 19.91 13.78 -7.33
N TRP A 162 18.57 13.74 -7.34
CA TRP A 162 17.84 12.76 -8.12
C TRP A 162 17.95 13.01 -9.63
N LEU A 163 17.91 14.28 -10.06
CA LEU A 163 18.15 14.67 -11.45
C LEU A 163 19.60 14.37 -11.86
N ALA A 164 20.58 14.69 -11.00
CA ALA A 164 21.98 14.35 -11.25
C ALA A 164 22.22 12.83 -11.32
N ALA A 165 21.38 12.02 -10.69
CA ALA A 165 21.39 10.57 -10.82
C ALA A 165 20.60 10.05 -12.04
N GLY A 166 19.83 10.90 -12.70
CA GLY A 166 18.99 10.57 -13.86
C GLY A 166 17.77 9.70 -13.52
N LEU A 167 17.25 9.80 -12.28
CA LEU A 167 16.13 8.96 -11.82
C LEU A 167 14.80 9.31 -12.50
N ASP A 168 14.69 10.52 -13.07
CA ASP A 168 13.53 11.00 -13.82
C ASP A 168 13.43 10.42 -15.24
N ALA A 169 14.51 9.85 -15.74
CA ALA A 169 14.63 9.38 -17.13
C ALA A 169 15.22 7.97 -17.21
N LEU A 170 14.83 7.08 -16.29
CA LEU A 170 15.27 5.68 -16.32
C LEU A 170 14.72 4.96 -17.55
N VAL A 171 15.59 4.19 -18.20
CA VAL A 171 15.27 3.36 -19.38
C VAL A 171 15.40 1.89 -19.01
N PRO A 172 14.38 1.05 -19.28
CA PRO A 172 14.48 -0.38 -19.00
C PRO A 172 15.44 -1.05 -19.97
N GLY A 173 16.30 -1.91 -19.45
CA GLY A 173 17.07 -2.87 -20.24
C GLY A 173 16.26 -4.11 -20.62
N ALA A 174 16.94 -5.07 -21.24
CA ALA A 174 16.33 -6.34 -21.61
C ALA A 174 15.74 -7.06 -20.39
N ALA A 175 14.55 -7.63 -20.58
CA ALA A 175 13.88 -8.40 -19.56
C ALA A 175 14.35 -9.85 -19.56
N LYS A 176 14.56 -10.39 -18.37
CA LYS A 176 14.67 -11.82 -18.13
C LYS A 176 13.35 -12.29 -17.53
N ILE A 177 12.67 -13.22 -18.20
CA ILE A 177 11.43 -13.82 -17.73
C ILE A 177 11.65 -15.30 -17.44
N GLU A 178 11.22 -15.74 -16.26
CA GLU A 178 11.22 -17.13 -15.83
C GLU A 178 9.79 -17.52 -15.44
N VAL A 179 9.37 -18.74 -15.80
CA VAL A 179 8.02 -19.25 -15.50
C VAL A 179 8.13 -20.56 -14.73
N ALA A 180 7.35 -20.70 -13.67
CA ALA A 180 7.29 -21.91 -12.87
C ALA A 180 5.83 -22.25 -12.49
N GLU A 181 5.45 -23.51 -12.67
CA GLU A 181 4.18 -24.04 -12.18
C GLU A 181 4.40 -24.71 -10.82
N ALA A 182 3.63 -24.30 -9.80
CA ALA A 182 3.74 -24.85 -8.45
C ALA A 182 2.40 -24.80 -7.71
N ALA A 183 1.99 -25.94 -7.13
CA ALA A 183 0.81 -26.06 -6.27
C ALA A 183 -0.47 -25.46 -6.89
N GLY A 184 -0.71 -25.70 -8.19
CA GLY A 184 -1.88 -25.19 -8.91
C GLY A 184 -1.80 -23.71 -9.28
N SER A 185 -0.66 -23.06 -9.08
CA SER A 185 -0.39 -21.67 -9.45
C SER A 185 0.66 -21.59 -10.56
N VAL A 186 0.64 -20.51 -11.33
CA VAL A 186 1.73 -20.13 -12.24
C VAL A 186 2.45 -18.93 -11.65
N VAL A 187 3.77 -19.00 -11.51
CA VAL A 187 4.61 -17.88 -11.10
C VAL A 187 5.38 -17.40 -12.32
N VAL A 188 5.20 -16.13 -12.67
CA VAL A 188 5.99 -15.44 -13.69
C VAL A 188 6.93 -14.47 -12.99
N THR A 189 8.23 -14.73 -13.06
CA THR A 189 9.26 -13.84 -12.52
C THR A 189 9.81 -13.00 -13.66
N VAL A 190 9.76 -11.67 -13.49
CA VAL A 190 10.33 -10.72 -14.42
C VAL A 190 11.47 -9.98 -13.72
N GLN A 191 12.65 -9.97 -14.32
CA GLN A 191 13.80 -9.20 -13.86
C GLN A 191 14.31 -8.27 -14.95
N GLN A 192 14.53 -7.01 -14.61
CA GLN A 192 15.07 -5.99 -15.52
C GLN A 192 16.09 -5.12 -14.80
N THR A 193 17.15 -4.76 -15.51
CA THR A 193 18.08 -3.71 -15.08
C THR A 193 17.73 -2.42 -15.80
N TRP A 194 17.53 -1.35 -15.05
CA TRP A 194 17.20 -0.02 -15.54
C TRP A 194 18.45 0.84 -15.54
N ALA A 195 18.67 1.54 -16.66
CA ALA A 195 19.77 2.48 -16.84
C ALA A 195 19.30 3.91 -16.60
N SER A 196 20.19 4.79 -16.15
CA SER A 196 20.03 6.24 -16.20
C SER A 196 20.99 6.86 -17.21
N ALA A 197 20.90 8.18 -17.42
CA ALA A 197 21.84 8.91 -18.27
C ALA A 197 23.32 8.78 -17.81
N HIS A 198 23.56 8.35 -16.57
CA HIS A 198 24.89 8.33 -15.96
C HIS A 198 25.35 6.93 -15.51
N LEU A 199 24.43 5.97 -15.41
CA LEU A 199 24.73 4.61 -14.95
C LEU A 199 23.99 3.58 -15.82
N ALA A 200 24.76 2.69 -16.48
CA ALA A 200 24.19 1.61 -17.29
C ALA A 200 23.37 0.61 -16.46
N GLU A 201 23.74 0.42 -15.20
CA GLU A 201 23.04 -0.45 -14.25
C GLU A 201 22.65 0.37 -13.02
N ALA A 202 21.64 1.22 -13.15
CA ALA A 202 21.19 2.07 -12.05
C ALA A 202 20.38 1.27 -11.02
N ILE A 203 19.39 0.49 -11.48
CA ILE A 203 18.48 -0.27 -10.60
C ILE A 203 18.19 -1.64 -11.21
N THR A 204 18.37 -2.71 -10.43
CA THR A 204 17.82 -4.03 -10.78
C THR A 204 16.49 -4.20 -10.07
N HIS A 205 15.44 -4.47 -10.84
CA HIS A 205 14.08 -4.68 -10.36
C HIS A 205 13.62 -6.10 -10.70
N ARG A 206 13.10 -6.81 -9.70
CA ARG A 206 12.51 -8.13 -9.85
C ARG A 206 11.08 -8.14 -9.34
N GLN A 207 10.16 -8.68 -10.14
CA GLN A 207 8.75 -8.84 -9.81
C GLN A 207 8.37 -10.30 -9.96
N ASP A 208 7.75 -10.87 -8.92
CA ASP A 208 7.22 -12.23 -8.94
C ASP A 208 5.69 -12.17 -8.96
N TYR A 209 5.10 -12.47 -10.13
CA TYR A 209 3.66 -12.52 -10.33
C TYR A 209 3.16 -13.93 -10.06
N ARG A 210 2.50 -14.16 -8.93
CA ARG A 210 1.82 -15.43 -8.65
C ARG A 210 0.38 -15.37 -9.11
N VAL A 211 0.07 -16.06 -10.19
CA VAL A 211 -1.28 -16.25 -10.72
C VAL A 211 -1.86 -17.53 -10.12
N THR A 212 -3.00 -17.42 -9.44
CA THR A 212 -3.72 -18.57 -8.89
C THR A 212 -5.10 -18.68 -9.56
N PRO A 213 -5.69 -19.88 -9.66
CA PRO A 213 -7.12 -20.02 -9.92
C PRO A 213 -7.89 -19.23 -8.86
N MET A 214 -9.06 -18.71 -9.22
CA MET A 214 -9.93 -18.08 -8.21
C MET A 214 -10.26 -19.10 -7.12
N ALA A 215 -9.89 -18.80 -5.88
CA ALA A 215 -10.68 -19.26 -4.75
C ALA A 215 -12.05 -18.56 -4.89
N GLY A 216 -13.16 -19.31 -4.80
CA GLY A 216 -14.48 -18.72 -4.98
C GLY A 216 -14.62 -17.46 -4.13
N TRP A 217 -14.89 -16.31 -4.76
CA TRP A 217 -15.30 -15.15 -4.00
C TRP A 217 -16.57 -15.52 -3.22
N PRO A 218 -16.62 -15.29 -1.90
CA PRO A 218 -17.84 -15.50 -1.13
C PRO A 218 -19.00 -14.64 -1.64
#